data_AF-A0A968C0C3-F1
#
_entry.id   AF-A0A968C0C3-F1
#
_cell.length_a   1.000
_cell.length_b   1.000
_cell.length_c   1.000
_cell.angle_alpha   90.00
_cell.angle_beta   90.00
_cell.angle_gamma   90.00
#
_symmetry.space_group_name_H-M   'P 1'
#
loop_
_entity.id
_entity.type
_entity.pdbx_description
1 polymer ?
#
loop_
_entity_poly.entity_id
_entity_poly.type
_entity_poly.pdbx_seq_one_letter_code
_entity_poly.pdbx_strand_id
1 'polypeptide(L)'
;MPIASLRAHRQVTEIRARDLRFTPQEAAALLGKVLRRDIDSATATEWTERTEGWVTGLLLMALSLRHRRETDDVNIGVPERSPY
;
A
#
# COMPACT_ATOMS: atom_id res chain seq x y z
N MET A 1 28.87 2.57 16.65
CA MET A 1 29.45 3.00 15.35
C MET A 1 29.06 4.44 15.07
N PRO A 2 29.99 5.38 14.79
CA PRO A 2 29.64 6.78 14.63
C PRO A 2 29.19 7.06 13.19
N ILE A 3 27.89 6.90 12.91
CA ILE A 3 27.28 7.18 11.60
C ILE A 3 27.58 8.60 11.10
N ALA A 4 27.74 9.54 12.04
CA ALA A 4 28.15 10.92 11.76
C ALA A 4 29.53 11.02 11.11
N SER A 5 30.49 10.17 11.51
CA SER A 5 31.84 10.16 10.93
C SER A 5 31.79 9.65 9.49
N LEU A 6 31.09 8.55 9.22
CA LEU A 6 30.96 8.00 7.86
C LEU A 6 30.23 8.99 6.92
N ARG A 7 29.23 9.73 7.43
CA ARG A 7 28.57 10.83 6.70
C ARG A 7 29.54 11.94 6.34
N ALA A 8 30.36 12.40 7.30
CA ALA A 8 31.34 13.47 7.08
C ALA A 8 32.38 13.09 6.02
N HIS A 9 32.76 11.81 5.96
CA HIS A 9 33.69 11.27 4.97
C HIS A 9 33.01 10.84 3.64
N ARG A 10 31.71 11.12 3.45
CA ARG A 10 30.92 10.71 2.27
C ARG A 10 30.92 9.19 2.01
N GLN A 11 31.03 8.39 3.06
CA GLN A 11 31.02 6.91 3.00
C GLN A 11 29.62 6.32 3.24
N VAL A 12 28.57 7.13 3.15
CA VAL A 12 27.17 6.73 3.32
C VAL A 12 26.36 7.23 2.13
N THR A 13 25.60 6.33 1.50
CA THR A 13 24.54 6.70 0.56
C THR A 13 23.29 7.03 1.35
N GLU A 14 22.87 8.28 1.32
CA GLU A 14 21.71 8.75 2.09
C GLU A 14 20.46 8.80 1.21
N ILE A 15 19.40 8.14 1.66
CA ILE A 15 18.07 8.25 1.06
C ILE A 15 17.21 9.05 2.04
N ARG A 16 16.63 10.18 1.61
CA ARG A 16 15.75 10.96 2.50
C ARG A 16 14.37 10.36 2.52
N ALA A 17 13.66 10.51 3.64
CA ALA A 17 12.27 10.08 3.77
C ALA A 17 11.36 10.63 2.67
N ARG A 18 11.56 11.89 2.25
CA ARG A 18 10.81 12.50 1.14
C ARG A 18 11.07 11.82 -0.21
N ASP A 19 12.28 11.28 -0.40
CA ASP A 19 12.67 10.61 -1.66
C ASP A 19 12.06 9.19 -1.73
N LEU A 20 11.51 8.69 -0.62
CA LEU A 20 10.80 7.41 -0.52
C LEU A 20 9.28 7.55 -0.65
N ARG A 21 8.75 8.78 -0.70
CA ARG A 21 7.32 9.01 -0.89
C ARG A 21 6.96 8.76 -2.35
N PHE A 22 5.98 7.89 -2.54
CA PHE A 22 5.43 7.61 -3.85
C PHE A 22 4.63 8.83 -4.33
N THR A 23 4.80 9.14 -5.60
CA THR A 23 3.88 10.00 -6.36
C THR A 23 2.56 9.27 -6.63
N PRO A 24 1.46 9.99 -6.95
CA PRO A 24 0.21 9.34 -7.34
C PRO A 24 0.36 8.35 -8.50
N GLN A 25 1.23 8.65 -9.47
CA GLN A 25 1.50 7.78 -10.62
C GLN A 25 2.21 6.49 -10.20
N GLU A 26 3.22 6.58 -9.34
CA GLU A 26 3.91 5.41 -8.79
C GLU A 26 2.98 4.59 -7.90
N ALA A 27 2.13 5.24 -7.11
CA ALA A 27 1.13 4.59 -6.27
C ALA A 27 0.11 3.83 -7.12
N ALA A 28 -0.40 4.43 -8.20
CA ALA A 28 -1.29 3.75 -9.15
C ALA A 28 -0.64 2.50 -9.75
N ALA A 29 0.62 2.61 -10.19
CA ALA A 29 1.36 1.50 -10.78
C ALA A 29 1.62 0.36 -9.78
N LEU A 30 1.96 0.68 -8.53
CA LEU A 30 2.14 -0.31 -7.46
C LEU A 30 0.82 -0.99 -7.13
N LEU A 31 -0.22 -0.20 -6.84
CA LEU A 31 -1.53 -0.70 -6.44
C LEU A 31 -2.16 -1.54 -7.54
N GLY A 32 -1.95 -1.18 -8.81
CA GLY A 32 -2.47 -1.95 -9.92
C GLY A 32 -1.85 -3.34 -10.04
N LYS A 33 -0.55 -3.47 -9.72
CA LYS A 33 0.13 -4.78 -9.61
C LYS A 33 -0.41 -5.58 -8.42
N VAL A 34 -0.60 -4.96 -7.27
CA VAL A 34 -1.03 -5.63 -6.02
C VAL A 34 -2.49 -6.09 -6.10
N LEU A 35 -3.36 -5.27 -6.70
CA LEU A 35 -4.79 -5.52 -6.84
C LEU A 35 -5.16 -6.19 -8.16
N ARG A 36 -4.17 -6.42 -9.06
CA ARG A 36 -4.34 -7.00 -10.40
C ARG A 36 -5.42 -6.32 -11.23
N ARG A 37 -5.50 -4.99 -11.15
CA ARG A 37 -6.46 -4.14 -11.88
C ARG A 37 -5.91 -2.74 -12.03
N ASP A 38 -6.31 -2.00 -13.04
CA ASP A 38 -5.94 -0.59 -13.14
C ASP A 38 -6.61 0.26 -12.06
N ILE A 39 -5.89 1.28 -11.59
CA ILE A 39 -6.36 2.25 -10.61
C ILE A 39 -6.47 3.60 -11.30
N ASP A 40 -7.65 4.21 -11.21
CA ASP A 40 -7.87 5.52 -11.80
C ASP A 40 -7.06 6.60 -11.06
N SER A 41 -6.78 7.70 -11.76
CA SER A 41 -5.92 8.75 -11.24
C SER A 41 -6.50 9.46 -10.01
N ALA A 42 -7.83 9.52 -9.87
CA ALA A 42 -8.46 10.18 -8.73
C ALA A 42 -8.29 9.34 -7.46
N THR A 43 -8.60 8.04 -7.55
CA THR A 43 -8.35 7.06 -6.49
C THR A 43 -6.87 7.02 -6.10
N ALA A 44 -5.97 7.00 -7.07
CA ALA A 44 -4.53 6.98 -6.80
C ALA A 44 -4.07 8.24 -6.04
N THR A 45 -4.60 9.41 -6.40
CA THR A 45 -4.31 10.67 -5.70
C THR A 45 -4.83 10.64 -4.28
N GLU A 46 -6.10 10.27 -4.09
CA GLU A 46 -6.74 10.19 -2.77
C GLU A 46 -5.97 9.24 -1.83
N TRP A 47 -5.61 8.05 -2.31
CA TRP A 47 -4.91 7.06 -1.49
C TRP A 47 -3.48 7.48 -1.18
N THR A 48 -2.82 8.16 -2.12
CA THR A 48 -1.48 8.73 -1.89
C THR A 48 -1.54 9.81 -0.82
N GLU A 49 -2.51 10.73 -0.87
CA GLU A 49 -2.69 11.77 0.14
C GLU A 49 -2.98 11.20 1.53
N ARG A 50 -3.90 10.22 1.61
CA ARG A 50 -4.28 9.56 2.88
C ARG A 50 -3.14 8.78 3.52
N THR A 51 -2.16 8.34 2.73
CA THR A 51 -1.00 7.57 3.19
C THR A 51 0.28 8.40 3.17
N GLU A 52 0.18 9.70 2.87
CA GLU A 52 1.31 10.63 2.66
C GLU A 52 2.37 10.12 1.67
N GLY A 53 1.97 9.26 0.73
CA GLY A 53 2.85 8.59 -0.22
C GLY A 53 3.70 7.47 0.38
N TRP A 54 3.46 7.03 1.62
CA TRP A 54 4.20 5.92 2.21
C TRP A 54 3.77 4.58 1.61
N VAL A 55 4.74 3.85 1.05
CA VAL A 55 4.54 2.52 0.46
C VAL A 55 3.84 1.55 1.42
N THR A 56 4.20 1.55 2.70
CA THR A 56 3.58 0.69 3.71
C THR A 56 2.12 1.05 3.92
N GLY A 57 1.77 2.34 3.94
CA GLY A 57 0.39 2.81 4.05
C GLY A 57 -0.45 2.38 2.85
N LEU A 58 0.09 2.56 1.63
CA LEU A 58 -0.54 2.13 0.39
C LEU A 58 -0.80 0.61 0.38
N LEU A 59 0.19 -0.18 0.78
CA LEU A 59 0.06 -1.64 0.85
C LEU A 59 -0.97 -2.09 1.89
N LEU A 60 -0.97 -1.51 3.09
CA LEU A 60 -1.96 -1.83 4.13
C LEU A 60 -3.38 -1.50 3.67
N MET A 61 -3.57 -0.36 3.00
CA MET A 61 -4.85 0.02 2.43
C MET A 61 -5.31 -0.96 1.34
N ALA A 62 -4.41 -1.36 0.44
CA ALA A 62 -4.69 -2.34 -0.61
C ALA A 62 -5.04 -3.73 -0.03
N LEU A 63 -4.30 -4.19 0.98
CA LEU A 63 -4.55 -5.46 1.67
C LEU A 63 -5.91 -5.44 2.38
N SER A 64 -6.25 -4.35 3.07
CA SER A 64 -7.56 -4.17 3.71
C SER A 64 -8.72 -4.26 2.71
N LEU A 65 -8.56 -3.72 1.50
CA LEU A 65 -9.58 -3.80 0.45
C LEU A 65 -9.68 -5.19 -0.18
N ARG A 66 -8.55 -5.87 -0.36
CA ARG A 66 -8.56 -7.25 -0.85
C ARG A 66 -9.27 -8.19 0.13
N HIS A 67 -9.00 -8.03 1.41
CA HIS A 67 -9.66 -8.83 2.44
C HIS A 67 -11.18 -8.61 2.47
N ARG A 68 -11.65 -7.35 2.36
CA ARG A 68 -13.09 -7.06 2.30
C ARG A 68 -13.80 -7.72 1.11
N ARG A 69 -13.14 -7.75 -0.06
CA ARG A 69 -13.68 -8.45 -1.24
C ARG A 69 -13.77 -9.95 -1.02
N GLU A 70 -12.72 -10.56 -0.46
CA GLU A 70 -12.71 -11.99 -0.14
C GLU A 70 -13.81 -12.35 0.87
N THR A 71 -14.09 -11.49 1.87
CA THR A 71 -15.16 -11.74 2.85
C THR A 71 -16.57 -11.58 2.27
N ASP A 72 -16.77 -10.67 1.31
CA ASP A 72 -18.06 -10.55 0.61
C ASP A 72 -18.36 -11.81 -0.22
N ASP A 73 -17.35 -12.41 -0.84
CA ASP A 73 -17.47 -13.66 -1.60
C ASP A 73 -17.76 -14.88 -0.69
N VAL A 74 -17.30 -14.87 0.57
CA VAL A 74 -17.49 -15.98 1.52
C VAL A 74 -18.90 -16.00 2.16
N ASN A 75 -19.69 -14.93 2.05
CA ASN A 75 -21.04 -14.87 2.64
C ASN A 75 -22.14 -15.51 1.74
N ILE A 76 -21.77 -16.18 0.65
CA ILE A 76 -22.70 -16.94 -0.20
C ILE A 76 -22.59 -18.43 0.17
N GLY A 77 -23.21 -18.85 1.28
CA GLY A 77 -23.31 -20.28 1.59
C GLY A 77 -23.32 -20.65 3.06
N VAL A 78 -24.16 -20.01 3.88
CA VAL A 78 -24.61 -20.68 5.11
C VAL A 78 -25.84 -21.51 4.71
N PRO A 79 -25.75 -22.84 4.54
CA PRO A 79 -26.96 -23.65 4.43
C PRO A 79 -27.69 -23.54 5.77
N GLU A 80 -28.98 -23.18 5.71
CA GLU A 80 -29.90 -23.26 6.84
C GLU A 80 -29.67 -24.60 7.54
N ARG A 81 -29.21 -24.54 8.80
CA ARG A 81 -29.20 -25.72 9.65
C ARG A 81 -30.66 -26.08 9.92
N SER A 82 -31.17 -27.04 9.16
CA SER A 82 -32.43 -27.72 9.48
C SER A 82 -32.27 -28.45 10.82
N PRO A 83 -33.21 -28.31 11.76
CA PRO A 83 -33.10 -28.87 13.09
C PRO A 83 -33.38 -30.39 13.02
N TYR A 84 -32.53 -31.18 13.65
CA TYR A 84 -32.98 -32.44 14.24
C TYR A 84 -33.39 -32.17 15.67
#